data_AF-A0A952W576-F1
#
_entry.id   AF-A0A952W576-F1
#
_cell.length_a   1.000
_cell.length_b   1.000
_cell.length_c   1.000
_cell.angle_alpha   90.00
_cell.angle_beta   90.00
_cell.angle_gamma   90.00
#
_symmetry.space_group_name_H-M   'P 1'
#
loop_
_entity.id
_entity.type
_entity.pdbx_description
1 polymer ?
#
loop_
_entity_poly.entity_id
_entity_poly.type
_entity_poly.pdbx_seq_one_letter_code
_entity_poly.pdbx_strand_id
1 'polypeptide(L)'
;MTLAIQSHEWLYLLGGLTWVFFAFAFGACVGSLTNVLVYRLPLGLSVVTPPSRCPSCGTQLAWKDNIPVLGWLALGGRCRYCRTRISPEYPLVEAFVGLLFVVAFAICYFAENPVFAEWRVLGISWKTIQPDWAAPGFARTWPIFVVQLTLLSCLVAMTLVDAKTYTIPLVLTWVPAVAGVVGLTAYAAWFEFVGSRRISSTIWADGWSYAIATPGPHGWKWVGAAIGGVAGLGISLLLVRLKLLSRSFADYDQWAASRTPESTAPSTEAGTAQSSEGATEASEASEHSPPDAASASPRGMSAKWVVLAGVLVAAGAAGAIVAPRFGFIRFGGVLFGVLVGAIVGAIAVRALGLGPPPEDESGEPAADAPTEEWLDYPHARREVIREVLYLAPCLGLAVVGAAVAMQIGGPWSFHDFTGARVAATPVPLWLDALSGSLMGYLIGGGVVWAVRILGSLLFGKEAMGLGDVHMMAAVGACLGWIDPVLAFFLAAFVGVYREILSRIWSGAARRAMPFGPSLAAATVIVLFGKPWIEDGINRWMHRTPEQRIELP
;
A
#
# COMPACT_ATOMS: atom_id res chain seq x y z
N MET A 1 46.17 -13.27 11.05
CA MET A 1 44.98 -12.76 11.76
C MET A 1 44.03 -13.94 11.96
N THR A 2 44.35 -14.78 12.93
CA THR A 2 43.57 -15.97 13.29
C THR A 2 42.40 -15.51 14.16
N LEU A 3 41.20 -15.48 13.59
CA LEU A 3 39.95 -15.29 14.32
C LEU A 3 39.81 -16.45 15.30
N ALA A 4 40.23 -16.24 16.55
CA ALA A 4 39.86 -17.09 17.66
C ALA A 4 38.37 -16.83 17.97
N ILE A 5 37.50 -17.38 17.14
CA ILE A 5 36.05 -17.44 17.38
C ILE A 5 35.89 -18.23 18.68
N GLN A 6 35.40 -17.59 19.75
CA GLN A 6 35.19 -18.26 21.03
C GLN A 6 34.21 -19.42 20.83
N SER A 7 34.36 -20.52 21.58
CA SER A 7 33.55 -21.75 21.45
C SER A 7 32.03 -21.51 21.53
N HIS A 8 31.59 -20.40 22.13
CA HIS A 8 30.18 -20.02 22.25
C HIS A 8 29.63 -19.24 21.03
N GLU A 9 30.47 -18.57 20.24
CA GLU A 9 30.03 -17.78 19.07
C GLU A 9 29.50 -18.68 17.94
N TRP A 10 30.01 -19.91 17.82
CA TRP A 10 29.52 -20.91 16.86
C TRP A 10 28.07 -21.31 17.11
N LEU A 11 27.62 -21.34 18.37
CA LEU A 11 26.23 -21.67 18.71
C LEU A 11 25.27 -20.54 18.27
N TYR A 12 25.68 -19.29 18.42
CA TYR A 12 24.91 -18.14 17.93
C TYR A 12 24.85 -18.09 16.40
N LEU A 13 25.96 -18.41 15.72
CA LEU A 13 26.01 -18.49 14.26
C LEU A 13 25.14 -19.63 13.71
N LEU A 14 25.25 -20.83 14.27
CA LEU A 14 24.44 -21.99 13.87
C LEU A 14 22.95 -21.77 14.16
N GLY A 15 22.63 -21.20 15.33
CA GLY A 15 21.26 -20.82 15.68
C GLY A 15 20.69 -19.79 14.70
N GLY A 16 21.44 -18.72 14.44
CA GLY A 16 21.05 -17.68 13.47
C GLY A 16 20.83 -18.22 12.06
N LEU A 17 21.75 -19.05 11.56
CA LEU A 17 21.62 -19.69 10.24
C LEU A 17 20.38 -20.59 10.14
N THR A 18 20.07 -21.33 11.21
CA THR A 18 18.87 -22.18 11.25
C THR A 18 17.60 -21.35 11.12
N TRP A 19 17.50 -20.23 11.85
CA TRP A 19 16.36 -19.33 11.76
C TRP A 19 16.27 -18.61 10.41
N VAL A 20 17.40 -18.21 9.82
CA VAL A 20 17.45 -17.63 8.46
C VAL A 20 16.96 -18.62 7.42
N PHE A 21 17.43 -19.88 7.50
CA PHE A 21 16.98 -20.93 6.60
C PHE A 21 15.47 -21.18 6.75
N PHE A 22 14.99 -21.26 7.99
CA PHE A 22 13.56 -21.42 8.25
C PHE A 22 12.74 -20.24 7.70
N ALA A 23 13.18 -19.00 7.94
CA ALA A 23 12.52 -17.79 7.44
C ALA A 23 12.47 -17.77 5.90
N PHE A 24 13.59 -18.13 5.24
CA PHE A 24 13.63 -18.23 3.79
C PHE A 24 12.71 -19.32 3.25
N ALA A 25 12.76 -20.54 3.82
CA ALA A 25 11.95 -21.65 3.38
C ALA A 25 10.45 -21.37 3.57
N PHE A 26 10.07 -20.81 4.71
CA PHE A 26 8.70 -20.41 4.99
C PHE A 26 8.25 -19.29 4.05
N GLY A 27 9.06 -18.25 3.86
CA GLY A 27 8.78 -17.17 2.92
C GLY A 27 8.66 -17.66 1.47
N ALA A 28 9.49 -18.63 1.04
CA ALA A 28 9.40 -19.21 -0.30
C ALA A 28 8.10 -20.03 -0.48
N CYS A 29 7.63 -20.73 0.55
CA CYS A 29 6.30 -21.36 0.54
C CYS A 29 5.17 -20.33 0.39
N VAL A 30 5.26 -19.20 1.10
CA VAL A 30 4.30 -18.09 0.96
C VAL A 30 4.41 -17.42 -0.42
N GLY A 31 5.60 -17.33 -1.00
CA GLY A 31 5.81 -16.88 -2.38
C GLY A 31 5.16 -17.81 -3.40
N SER A 32 5.21 -19.13 -3.16
CA SER A 32 4.52 -20.10 -4.01
C SER A 32 3.00 -19.94 -3.93
N LEU A 33 2.45 -19.71 -2.73
CA LEU A 33 1.05 -19.32 -2.55
C LEU A 33 0.73 -18.00 -3.27
N THR A 34 1.62 -17.02 -3.21
CA THR A 34 1.46 -15.72 -3.89
C THR A 34 1.30 -15.89 -5.39
N ASN A 35 2.07 -16.77 -6.03
CA ASN A 35 1.89 -17.10 -7.45
C ASN A 35 0.48 -17.65 -7.76
N VAL A 36 -0.07 -18.48 -6.87
CA VAL A 36 -1.44 -19.00 -7.01
C VAL A 36 -2.46 -17.87 -6.89
N LEU A 37 -2.30 -16.98 -5.90
CA LEU A 37 -3.20 -15.84 -5.69
C LEU A 37 -3.19 -14.87 -6.88
N VAL A 38 -2.00 -14.54 -7.40
CA VAL A 38 -1.82 -13.62 -8.53
C VAL A 38 -2.52 -14.13 -9.78
N TYR A 39 -2.48 -15.45 -10.02
CA TYR A 39 -3.14 -16.05 -11.18
C TYR A 39 -4.65 -16.23 -10.98
N ARG A 40 -5.09 -16.73 -9.82
CA ARG A 40 -6.47 -17.20 -9.63
C ARG A 40 -7.46 -16.13 -9.19
N LEU A 41 -7.05 -15.20 -8.34
CA LEU A 41 -7.97 -14.21 -7.77
C LEU A 41 -8.58 -13.27 -8.82
N PRO A 42 -7.82 -12.72 -9.79
CA PRO A 42 -8.40 -11.85 -10.81
C PRO A 42 -9.39 -12.58 -11.73
N LEU A 43 -9.20 -13.88 -11.89
CA LEU A 43 -10.05 -14.76 -12.70
C LEU A 43 -11.26 -15.33 -11.91
N GLY A 44 -11.42 -15.00 -10.63
CA GLY A 44 -12.47 -15.56 -9.77
C GLY A 44 -12.35 -17.07 -9.54
N LEU A 45 -11.18 -17.67 -9.76
CA LEU A 45 -10.95 -19.10 -9.62
C LEU A 45 -10.71 -19.48 -8.15
N SER A 46 -11.08 -20.71 -7.78
CA SER A 46 -10.83 -21.25 -6.44
C SER A 46 -9.32 -21.34 -6.15
N VAL A 47 -8.90 -20.80 -5.01
CA VAL A 47 -7.50 -20.83 -4.55
C VAL A 47 -7.07 -22.23 -4.10
N VAL A 48 -8.01 -23.01 -3.56
CA VAL A 48 -7.72 -24.32 -2.93
C VAL A 48 -7.75 -25.46 -3.95
N THR A 49 -8.67 -25.41 -4.92
CA THR A 49 -8.94 -26.51 -5.86
C THR A 49 -9.07 -25.97 -7.29
N PRO A 50 -8.53 -26.64 -8.32
CA PRO A 50 -7.74 -27.89 -8.34
C PRO A 50 -6.25 -27.68 -7.97
N PRO A 51 -5.46 -28.76 -7.76
CA PRO A 51 -4.02 -28.68 -7.54
C PRO A 51 -3.23 -28.17 -8.76
N SER A 52 -1.97 -27.80 -8.54
CA SER A 52 -1.05 -27.28 -9.57
C SER A 52 -0.83 -28.29 -10.70
N ARG A 53 -0.94 -27.80 -11.94
CA ARG A 53 -0.82 -28.58 -13.18
C ARG A 53 0.05 -27.87 -14.20
N CYS A 54 0.63 -28.61 -15.13
CA CYS A 54 1.31 -28.02 -16.27
C CYS A 54 0.27 -27.35 -17.20
N PRO A 55 0.50 -26.09 -17.64
CA PRO A 55 -0.43 -25.39 -18.53
C PRO A 55 -0.49 -25.99 -19.95
N SER A 56 0.56 -26.70 -20.38
CA SER A 56 0.64 -27.30 -21.73
C SER A 56 0.03 -28.69 -21.78
N CYS A 57 0.47 -29.62 -20.91
CA CYS A 57 0.02 -31.00 -20.96
C CYS A 57 -1.09 -31.35 -19.96
N GLY A 58 -1.50 -30.41 -19.09
CA GLY A 58 -2.56 -30.62 -18.09
C GLY A 58 -2.21 -31.59 -16.96
N THR A 59 -1.06 -32.26 -17.01
CA THR A 59 -0.62 -33.22 -15.98
C THR A 59 -0.43 -32.54 -14.64
N GLN A 60 -0.94 -33.17 -13.58
CA GLN A 60 -0.76 -32.73 -12.21
C GLN A 60 0.72 -32.85 -11.80
N LEU A 61 1.25 -31.80 -11.18
CA LEU A 61 2.64 -31.77 -10.72
C LEU A 61 2.82 -32.62 -9.45
N ALA A 62 3.91 -33.40 -9.39
CA ALA A 62 4.27 -34.13 -8.19
C ALA A 62 4.71 -33.16 -7.08
N TRP A 63 4.55 -33.55 -5.81
CA TRP A 63 4.88 -32.69 -4.67
C TRP A 63 6.32 -32.17 -4.69
N LYS A 64 7.28 -33.01 -5.13
CA LYS A 64 8.70 -32.64 -5.26
C LYS A 64 8.98 -31.62 -6.37
N ASP A 65 8.13 -31.57 -7.40
CA ASP A 65 8.23 -30.59 -8.48
C ASP A 65 7.65 -29.23 -8.04
N ASN A 66 6.90 -29.20 -6.93
CA ASN A 66 6.33 -28.00 -6.30
C ASN A 66 7.15 -27.49 -5.10
N ILE A 67 8.37 -28.00 -4.87
CA ILE A 67 9.24 -27.44 -3.80
C ILE A 67 9.70 -26.04 -4.27
N PRO A 68 9.39 -24.97 -3.52
CA PRO A 68 9.69 -23.60 -3.96
C PRO A 68 11.17 -23.41 -4.32
N VAL A 69 11.43 -22.74 -5.44
CA VAL A 69 12.75 -22.50 -6.06
C VAL A 69 13.48 -23.78 -6.51
N LEU A 70 13.64 -24.76 -5.61
CA LEU A 70 14.41 -25.98 -5.83
C LEU A 70 13.78 -26.91 -6.88
N GLY A 71 12.46 -27.02 -6.92
CA GLY A 71 11.75 -27.86 -7.90
C GLY A 71 12.02 -27.38 -9.33
N TRP A 72 11.95 -26.07 -9.57
CA TRP A 72 12.23 -25.49 -10.88
C TRP A 72 13.70 -25.65 -11.29
N LEU A 73 14.63 -25.44 -10.34
CA LEU A 73 16.08 -25.63 -10.57
C LEU A 73 16.41 -27.09 -10.90
N ALA A 74 15.86 -28.05 -10.15
CA ALA A 74 16.08 -29.48 -10.37
C ALA A 74 15.55 -29.96 -11.73
N LEU A 75 14.50 -29.31 -12.25
CA LEU A 75 13.92 -29.60 -13.56
C LEU A 75 14.58 -28.83 -14.72
N GLY A 76 15.53 -27.93 -14.43
CA GLY A 76 16.16 -27.06 -15.43
C GLY A 76 15.16 -26.14 -16.13
N GLY A 77 14.12 -25.70 -15.42
CA GLY A 77 13.07 -24.81 -15.93
C GLY A 77 12.14 -25.41 -16.98
N ARG A 78 12.02 -26.76 -17.04
CA ARG A 78 11.15 -27.46 -18.00
C ARG A 78 10.23 -28.45 -17.30
N CYS A 79 9.03 -28.65 -17.81
CA CYS A 79 8.14 -29.68 -17.30
C CYS A 79 8.77 -31.07 -17.44
N ARG A 80 8.65 -31.91 -16.40
CA ARG A 80 9.14 -33.29 -16.38
C ARG A 80 8.55 -34.15 -17.50
N TYR A 81 7.27 -33.95 -17.83
CA TYR A 81 6.51 -34.78 -18.76
C TYR A 81 6.59 -34.28 -20.21
N CYS A 82 6.17 -33.03 -20.45
CA CYS A 82 6.09 -32.48 -21.81
C CYS A 82 7.28 -31.61 -22.22
N ARG A 83 8.28 -31.42 -21.34
CA ARG A 83 9.49 -30.59 -21.56
C ARG A 83 9.23 -29.13 -21.96
N THR A 84 7.98 -28.66 -21.89
CA THR A 84 7.63 -27.26 -22.11
C THR A 84 8.33 -26.39 -21.06
N ARG A 85 8.81 -25.20 -21.48
CA ARG A 85 9.49 -24.26 -20.58
C ARG A 85 8.51 -23.69 -19.55
N ILE A 86 8.93 -23.64 -18.29
CA ILE A 86 8.19 -23.02 -17.19
C ILE A 86 8.78 -21.63 -16.97
N SER A 87 7.91 -20.61 -16.91
CA SER A 87 8.35 -19.21 -16.72
C SER A 87 9.26 -19.05 -15.50
N PRO A 88 10.38 -18.31 -15.60
CA PRO A 88 11.24 -18.00 -14.46
C PRO A 88 10.56 -17.06 -13.46
N GLU A 89 9.44 -16.44 -13.80
CA GLU A 89 8.67 -15.59 -12.89
C GLU A 89 8.30 -16.31 -11.59
N TYR A 90 7.87 -17.57 -11.68
CA TYR A 90 7.44 -18.35 -10.52
C TYR A 90 8.55 -18.51 -9.46
N PRO A 91 9.74 -19.09 -9.78
CA PRO A 91 10.82 -19.21 -8.80
C PRO A 91 11.41 -17.86 -8.38
N LEU A 92 11.32 -16.81 -9.22
CA LEU A 92 11.76 -15.47 -8.84
C LEU A 92 10.87 -14.87 -7.75
N VAL A 93 9.54 -14.99 -7.87
CA VAL A 93 8.60 -14.54 -6.82
C VAL A 93 8.81 -15.35 -5.54
N GLU A 94 9.01 -16.66 -5.64
CA GLU A 94 9.30 -17.53 -4.49
C GLU A 94 10.58 -17.10 -3.76
N ALA A 95 11.68 -16.89 -4.50
CA ALA A 95 12.94 -16.44 -3.95
C ALA A 95 12.84 -15.01 -3.37
N PHE A 96 12.10 -14.12 -4.02
CA PHE A 96 11.91 -12.75 -3.58
C PHE A 96 11.17 -12.67 -2.24
N VAL A 97 10.04 -13.38 -2.10
CA VAL A 97 9.30 -13.43 -0.83
C VAL A 97 10.11 -14.15 0.26
N GLY A 98 10.83 -15.21 -0.09
CA GLY A 98 11.78 -15.87 0.80
C GLY A 98 12.85 -14.91 1.35
N LEU A 99 13.47 -14.11 0.46
CA LEU A 99 14.46 -13.11 0.86
C LEU A 99 13.85 -11.98 1.69
N LEU A 100 12.64 -11.52 1.33
CA LEU A 100 11.93 -10.49 2.08
C LEU A 100 11.68 -10.93 3.54
N PHE A 101 11.34 -12.20 3.76
CA PHE A 101 11.15 -12.75 5.10
C PHE A 101 12.47 -12.82 5.89
N VAL A 102 13.57 -13.19 5.22
CA VAL A 102 14.91 -13.16 5.83
C VAL A 102 15.30 -11.74 6.24
N VAL A 103 15.09 -10.76 5.37
CA VAL A 103 15.38 -9.35 5.65
C VAL A 103 14.53 -8.85 6.81
N ALA A 104 13.22 -9.12 6.81
CA ALA A 104 12.33 -8.76 7.90
C ALA A 104 12.77 -9.38 9.23
N PHE A 105 13.12 -10.68 9.23
CA PHE A 105 13.60 -11.39 10.41
C PHE A 105 14.93 -10.83 10.93
N ALA A 106 15.89 -10.57 10.03
CA ALA A 106 17.19 -10.02 10.39
C ALA A 106 17.07 -8.61 11.00
N ILE A 107 16.25 -7.73 10.41
CA ILE A 107 16.01 -6.38 10.94
C ILE A 107 15.38 -6.45 12.33
N CYS A 108 14.40 -7.33 12.53
CA CYS A 108 13.68 -7.41 13.80
C CYS A 108 14.49 -8.08 14.92
N TYR A 109 15.34 -9.07 14.61
CA TYR A 109 15.89 -9.97 15.63
C TYR A 109 17.41 -10.17 15.61
N PHE A 110 18.14 -9.68 14.60
CA PHE A 110 19.61 -9.77 14.56
C PHE A 110 20.30 -8.52 15.11
N ALA A 111 19.54 -7.52 15.55
CA ALA A 111 20.06 -6.28 16.12
C ALA A 111 20.98 -6.48 17.33
N GLU A 112 20.69 -7.46 18.17
CA GLU A 112 21.47 -7.77 19.38
C GLU A 112 22.59 -8.81 19.12
N ASN A 113 22.70 -9.33 17.90
CA ASN A 113 23.72 -10.31 17.58
C ASN A 113 25.10 -9.62 17.53
N PRO A 114 26.11 -10.12 18.27
CA PRO A 114 27.43 -9.48 18.35
C PRO A 114 28.12 -9.34 16.98
N VAL A 115 27.79 -10.21 16.02
CA VAL A 115 28.31 -10.15 14.65
C VAL A 115 27.80 -8.92 13.89
N PHE A 116 26.55 -8.51 14.14
CA PHE A 116 25.88 -7.42 13.43
C PHE A 116 25.77 -6.13 14.25
N ALA A 117 26.06 -6.17 15.55
CA ALA A 117 25.92 -5.02 16.45
C ALA A 117 26.75 -3.80 16.03
N GLU A 118 27.94 -4.02 15.44
CA GLU A 118 28.82 -2.95 14.94
C GLU A 118 28.50 -2.50 13.51
N TRP A 119 27.59 -3.18 12.82
CA TRP A 119 27.28 -2.86 11.43
C TRP A 119 26.57 -1.51 11.33
N ARG A 120 26.98 -0.73 10.35
CA ARG A 120 26.36 0.56 10.02
C ARG A 120 25.89 0.53 8.58
N VAL A 121 24.61 0.77 8.36
CA VAL A 121 24.00 0.83 7.03
C VAL A 121 23.69 2.29 6.72
N LEU A 122 24.36 2.83 5.70
CA LEU A 122 24.22 4.24 5.29
C LEU A 122 24.41 5.22 6.47
N GLY A 123 25.35 4.92 7.37
CA GLY A 123 25.70 5.75 8.52
C GLY A 123 24.87 5.52 9.80
N ILE A 124 23.76 4.77 9.73
CA ILE A 124 22.91 4.43 10.87
C ILE A 124 23.33 3.06 11.44
N SER A 125 23.40 2.94 12.77
CA SER A 125 23.70 1.66 13.43
C SER A 125 22.58 0.67 13.19
N TRP A 126 22.94 -0.59 12.94
CA TRP A 126 21.98 -1.68 12.76
C TRP A 126 21.00 -1.80 13.94
N LYS A 127 21.47 -1.53 15.17
CA LYS A 127 20.63 -1.52 16.38
C LYS A 127 19.51 -0.48 16.33
N THR A 128 19.73 0.67 15.70
CA THR A 128 18.72 1.72 15.57
C THR A 128 17.66 1.39 14.52
N ILE A 129 17.92 0.41 13.64
CA ILE A 129 16.96 -0.04 12.61
C ILE A 129 15.93 -1.01 13.18
N GLN A 130 16.28 -1.68 14.29
CA GLN A 130 15.34 -2.56 14.97
C GLN A 130 14.11 -1.77 15.43
N PRO A 131 12.90 -2.20 15.08
CA PRO A 131 11.71 -1.56 15.58
C PRO A 131 11.54 -1.86 17.08
N ASP A 132 11.08 -0.87 17.85
CA ASP A 132 11.00 -0.95 19.31
C ASP A 132 10.19 -2.15 19.82
N TRP A 133 9.10 -2.49 19.12
CA TRP A 133 8.26 -3.63 19.48
C TRP A 133 8.98 -4.98 19.35
N ALA A 134 10.06 -5.07 18.56
CA ALA A 134 10.82 -6.31 18.35
C ALA A 134 11.96 -6.49 19.37
N ALA A 135 12.33 -5.42 20.09
CA ALA A 135 13.40 -5.44 21.09
C ALA A 135 13.24 -6.54 22.18
N PRO A 136 12.02 -6.88 22.67
CA PRO A 136 11.84 -7.97 23.64
C PRO A 136 12.18 -9.38 23.14
N GLY A 137 12.53 -9.52 21.85
CA GLY A 137 12.92 -10.78 21.22
C GLY A 137 11.75 -11.60 20.68
N PHE A 138 12.06 -12.53 19.77
CA PHE A 138 11.08 -13.28 18.97
C PHE A 138 10.02 -14.02 19.80
N ALA A 139 10.41 -14.66 20.91
CA ALA A 139 9.50 -15.44 21.75
C ALA A 139 8.30 -14.63 22.28
N ARG A 140 8.47 -13.30 22.45
CA ARG A 140 7.45 -12.38 22.97
C ARG A 140 6.81 -11.52 21.89
N THR A 141 7.22 -11.62 20.64
CA THR A 141 6.84 -10.66 19.60
C THR A 141 6.45 -11.37 18.29
N TRP A 142 6.55 -12.70 18.25
CA TRP A 142 6.21 -13.51 17.08
C TRP A 142 4.79 -13.24 16.53
N PRO A 143 3.73 -12.96 17.31
CA PRO A 143 2.41 -12.70 16.72
C PRO A 143 2.38 -11.38 15.96
N ILE A 144 3.03 -10.33 16.48
CA ILE A 144 3.18 -9.04 15.81
C ILE A 144 3.98 -9.23 14.52
N PHE A 145 5.05 -10.01 14.58
CA PHE A 145 5.85 -10.34 13.40
C PHE A 145 5.07 -11.12 12.34
N VAL A 146 4.22 -12.08 12.73
CA VAL A 146 3.33 -12.80 11.80
C VAL A 146 2.35 -11.86 11.11
N VAL A 147 1.81 -10.86 11.82
CA VAL A 147 0.95 -9.81 11.22
C VAL A 147 1.73 -9.02 10.16
N GLN A 148 2.98 -8.64 10.45
CA GLN A 148 3.82 -7.92 9.48
C GLN A 148 4.21 -8.78 8.28
N LEU A 149 4.55 -10.05 8.49
CA LEU A 149 4.83 -10.98 7.38
C LEU A 149 3.60 -11.21 6.51
N THR A 150 2.41 -11.27 7.12
CA THR A 150 1.13 -11.33 6.40
C THR A 150 0.92 -10.08 5.57
N LEU A 151 1.14 -8.89 6.15
CA LEU A 151 1.08 -7.62 5.41
C LEU A 151 2.05 -7.61 4.22
N LEU A 152 3.32 -7.89 4.45
CA LEU A 152 4.36 -7.91 3.41
C LEU A 152 4.00 -8.86 2.27
N SER A 153 3.52 -10.06 2.60
CA SER A 153 3.10 -11.06 1.61
C SER A 153 1.92 -10.56 0.77
N CYS A 154 0.92 -9.97 1.42
CA CYS A 154 -0.24 -9.40 0.73
C CYS A 154 0.15 -8.16 -0.11
N LEU A 155 1.09 -7.33 0.34
CA LEU A 155 1.62 -6.21 -0.45
C LEU A 155 2.31 -6.69 -1.73
N VAL A 156 3.10 -7.77 -1.67
CA VAL A 156 3.70 -8.38 -2.86
C VAL A 156 2.61 -8.93 -3.80
N ALA A 157 1.64 -9.67 -3.26
CA ALA A 157 0.53 -10.19 -4.05
C ALA A 157 -0.27 -9.06 -4.74
N MET A 158 -0.63 -8.01 -4.00
CA MET A 158 -1.33 -6.84 -4.51
C MET A 158 -0.51 -6.13 -5.60
N THR A 159 0.79 -5.96 -5.39
CA THR A 159 1.70 -5.34 -6.37
C THR A 159 1.73 -6.12 -7.69
N LEU A 160 1.84 -7.44 -7.62
CA LEU A 160 1.90 -8.31 -8.80
C LEU A 160 0.56 -8.38 -9.55
N VAL A 161 -0.55 -8.40 -8.82
CA VAL A 161 -1.89 -8.35 -9.43
C VAL A 161 -2.12 -6.99 -10.07
N ASP A 162 -1.91 -5.89 -9.34
CA ASP A 162 -2.14 -4.54 -9.84
C ASP A 162 -1.26 -4.22 -11.07
N ALA A 163 0.00 -4.67 -11.05
CA ALA A 163 0.91 -4.52 -12.19
C ALA A 163 0.43 -5.24 -13.47
N LYS A 164 -0.42 -6.27 -13.34
CA LYS A 164 -0.95 -7.06 -14.47
C LYS A 164 -2.36 -6.67 -14.87
N THR A 165 -3.22 -6.37 -13.88
CA THR A 165 -4.66 -6.24 -14.08
C THR A 165 -5.23 -4.86 -13.73
N TYR A 166 -4.38 -3.90 -13.29
CA TYR A 166 -4.79 -2.55 -12.87
C TYR A 166 -5.92 -2.55 -11.82
N THR A 167 -6.04 -3.63 -11.06
CA THR A 167 -7.12 -3.87 -10.11
C THR A 167 -6.55 -4.60 -8.89
N ILE A 168 -7.07 -4.27 -7.71
CA ILE A 168 -6.66 -4.91 -6.45
C ILE A 168 -7.83 -5.73 -5.90
N PRO A 169 -7.74 -7.08 -5.87
CA PRO A 169 -8.77 -7.92 -5.27
C PRO A 169 -8.93 -7.61 -3.78
N LEU A 170 -10.14 -7.27 -3.36
CA LEU A 170 -10.45 -6.90 -1.97
C LEU A 170 -10.03 -7.97 -0.95
N VAL A 171 -10.06 -9.25 -1.33
CA VAL A 171 -9.62 -10.35 -0.46
C VAL A 171 -8.18 -10.14 0.03
N LEU A 172 -7.28 -9.64 -0.83
CA LEU A 172 -5.88 -9.39 -0.46
C LEU A 172 -5.72 -8.22 0.52
N THR A 173 -6.69 -7.32 0.60
CA THR A 173 -6.71 -6.22 1.59
C THR A 173 -7.32 -6.67 2.92
N TRP A 174 -8.35 -7.53 2.89
CA TRP A 174 -9.02 -7.99 4.11
C TRP A 174 -8.17 -8.94 4.96
N VAL A 175 -7.36 -9.80 4.33
CA VAL A 175 -6.48 -10.73 5.07
C VAL A 175 -5.54 -9.99 6.04
N PRO A 176 -4.71 -9.03 5.60
CA PRO A 176 -3.85 -8.28 6.51
C PRO A 176 -4.66 -7.39 7.46
N ALA A 177 -5.77 -6.77 7.02
CA ALA A 177 -6.61 -5.98 7.92
C ALA A 177 -7.16 -6.79 9.10
N VAL A 178 -7.66 -8.00 8.85
CA VAL A 178 -8.15 -8.92 9.88
C VAL A 178 -6.99 -9.41 10.75
N ALA A 179 -5.83 -9.74 10.15
CA ALA A 179 -4.65 -10.13 10.91
C ALA A 179 -4.20 -9.01 11.87
N GLY A 180 -4.20 -7.75 11.43
CA GLY A 180 -3.86 -6.59 12.26
C GLY A 180 -4.89 -6.33 13.36
N VAL A 181 -6.18 -6.30 13.04
CA VAL A 181 -7.24 -6.04 14.03
C VAL A 181 -7.38 -7.19 15.03
N VAL A 182 -7.50 -8.43 14.56
CA VAL A 182 -7.75 -9.59 15.43
C VAL A 182 -6.46 -10.09 16.05
N GLY A 183 -5.38 -10.23 15.26
CA GLY A 183 -4.12 -10.81 15.73
C GLY A 183 -3.44 -9.96 16.81
N LEU A 184 -3.34 -8.65 16.60
CA LEU A 184 -2.73 -7.75 17.59
C LEU A 184 -3.60 -7.65 18.86
N THR A 185 -4.92 -7.51 18.70
CA THR A 185 -5.86 -7.46 19.84
C THR A 185 -5.88 -8.74 20.64
N ALA A 186 -5.94 -9.90 19.98
CA ALA A 186 -5.94 -11.20 20.64
C ALA A 186 -4.63 -11.44 21.37
N TYR A 187 -3.50 -11.01 20.79
CA TYR A 187 -2.21 -11.13 21.45
C TYR A 187 -2.10 -10.22 22.68
N ALA A 188 -2.58 -8.98 22.57
CA ALA A 188 -2.66 -8.05 23.69
C ALA A 188 -3.54 -8.59 24.82
N ALA A 189 -4.71 -9.15 24.47
CA ALA A 189 -5.61 -9.80 25.43
C ALA A 189 -4.96 -11.01 26.11
N TRP A 190 -4.32 -11.90 25.34
CA TRP A 190 -3.60 -13.04 25.89
C TRP A 190 -2.52 -12.58 26.88
N PHE A 191 -1.75 -11.56 26.50
CA PHE A 191 -0.70 -11.00 27.35
C PHE A 191 -1.25 -10.43 28.65
N GLU A 192 -2.39 -9.74 28.60
CA GLU A 192 -3.03 -9.12 29.76
C GLU A 192 -3.74 -10.13 30.68
N PHE A 193 -4.41 -11.15 30.13
CA PHE A 193 -5.22 -12.09 30.91
C PHE A 193 -4.45 -13.34 31.37
N VAL A 194 -3.46 -13.78 30.59
CA VAL A 194 -2.70 -15.02 30.86
C VAL A 194 -1.26 -14.72 31.25
N GLY A 195 -0.69 -13.62 30.75
CA GLY A 195 0.63 -13.15 31.15
C GLY A 195 0.61 -12.58 32.56
N SER A 196 1.35 -13.20 33.48
CA SER A 196 1.50 -12.71 34.85
C SER A 196 2.20 -11.35 34.90
N ARG A 197 1.45 -10.23 34.84
CA ARG A 197 1.70 -8.91 35.46
C ARG A 197 0.63 -7.91 35.01
N ARG A 198 0.02 -7.19 35.96
CA ARG A 198 -0.79 -5.99 35.69
C ARG A 198 0.11 -4.93 35.07
N ILE A 199 0.09 -4.80 33.76
CA ILE A 199 0.80 -3.74 33.03
C ILE A 199 -0.26 -2.77 32.55
N SER A 200 -0.41 -1.70 33.30
CA SER A 200 -1.43 -0.68 33.08
C SER A 200 -0.88 0.52 32.30
N SER A 201 0.18 0.32 31.54
CA SER A 201 0.79 1.35 30.72
C SER A 201 1.45 0.70 29.53
N THR A 202 1.31 1.32 28.37
CA THR A 202 2.19 1.13 27.21
C THR A 202 3.64 1.52 27.52
N ILE A 203 4.04 1.66 28.79
CA ILE A 203 5.40 1.89 29.26
C ILE A 203 5.62 0.96 30.48
N TRP A 204 6.37 -0.11 30.32
CA TRP A 204 6.85 -0.97 31.39
C TRP A 204 7.63 -0.13 32.41
N ALA A 205 7.66 -0.55 33.68
CA ALA A 205 8.42 0.12 34.75
C ALA A 205 9.93 0.30 34.43
N ASP A 206 10.44 -0.39 33.41
CA ASP A 206 11.82 -0.32 32.93
C ASP A 206 11.96 0.53 31.62
N GLY A 207 10.92 1.27 31.21
CA GLY A 207 10.95 2.18 30.04
C GLY A 207 10.50 1.60 28.69
N TRP A 208 9.99 0.36 28.64
CA TRP A 208 9.63 -0.32 27.38
C TRP A 208 8.19 -0.06 26.95
N SER A 209 7.87 0.00 25.65
CA SER A 209 6.48 0.10 25.21
C SER A 209 5.97 -1.19 24.57
N TYR A 210 4.78 -1.68 24.94
CA TYR A 210 4.03 -2.62 24.08
C TYR A 210 3.60 -1.81 22.86
N ALA A 211 4.54 -1.61 21.94
CA ALA A 211 4.35 -0.81 20.76
C ALA A 211 3.55 -1.65 19.76
N ILE A 212 2.24 -1.53 19.90
CA ILE A 212 1.37 -1.64 18.74
C ILE A 212 1.86 -0.56 17.80
N ALA A 213 1.94 -0.86 16.52
CA ALA A 213 2.41 0.10 15.52
C ALA A 213 1.49 1.34 15.40
N THR A 214 0.56 1.59 16.32
CA THR A 214 -0.03 2.91 16.50
C THR A 214 0.72 3.69 17.55
N PRO A 215 1.37 4.77 17.17
CA PRO A 215 1.96 5.62 18.16
C PRO A 215 1.20 6.94 18.24
N GLY A 216 0.89 7.33 19.47
CA GLY A 216 0.15 8.55 19.76
C GLY A 216 -0.27 8.55 21.23
N PRO A 217 -0.83 9.66 21.75
CA PRO A 217 -1.33 9.69 23.12
C PRO A 217 -2.52 8.74 23.27
N HIS A 218 -2.23 7.50 23.70
CA HIS A 218 -3.19 6.45 24.01
C HIS A 218 -4.10 6.88 25.16
N GLY A 219 -5.40 6.73 24.97
CA GLY A 219 -6.37 7.16 25.97
C GLY A 219 -7.79 6.96 25.52
N TRP A 220 -8.72 7.10 26.47
CA TRP A 220 -10.15 6.88 26.26
C TRP A 220 -10.73 7.63 25.05
N LYS A 221 -10.19 8.81 24.70
CA LYS A 221 -10.57 9.54 23.49
C LYS A 221 -10.37 8.75 22.19
N TRP A 222 -9.27 7.99 22.07
CA TRP A 222 -8.96 7.18 20.89
C TRP A 222 -9.84 5.94 20.82
N VAL A 223 -10.08 5.31 21.97
CA VAL A 223 -11.03 4.20 22.10
C VAL A 223 -12.43 4.64 21.66
N GLY A 224 -12.91 5.77 22.20
CA GLY A 224 -14.19 6.36 21.82
C GLY A 224 -14.26 6.69 20.34
N ALA A 225 -13.20 7.30 19.78
CA ALA A 225 -13.12 7.62 18.37
C ALA A 225 -13.15 6.37 17.48
N ALA A 226 -12.46 5.31 17.85
CA ALA A 226 -12.44 4.05 17.11
C ALA A 226 -13.81 3.36 17.12
N ILE A 227 -14.45 3.25 18.30
CA ILE A 227 -15.80 2.69 18.43
C ILE A 227 -16.80 3.51 17.61
N GLY A 228 -16.75 4.84 17.76
CA GLY A 228 -17.61 5.76 17.03
C GLY A 228 -17.42 5.66 15.51
N GLY A 229 -16.17 5.64 15.04
CA GLY A 229 -15.84 5.52 13.62
C GLY A 229 -16.32 4.19 13.02
N VAL A 230 -16.08 3.06 13.70
CA VAL A 230 -16.56 1.74 13.25
C VAL A 230 -18.09 1.66 13.29
N ALA A 231 -18.73 2.18 14.33
CA ALA A 231 -20.20 2.25 14.40
C ALA A 231 -20.76 3.09 13.25
N GLY A 232 -20.14 4.22 12.93
CA GLY A 232 -20.49 5.05 11.80
C GLY A 232 -20.28 4.36 10.45
N LEU A 233 -19.17 3.63 10.26
CA LEU A 233 -18.98 2.79 9.08
C LEU A 233 -20.08 1.71 8.96
N GLY A 234 -20.46 1.08 10.08
CA GLY A 234 -21.57 0.13 10.13
C GLY A 234 -22.91 0.75 9.76
N ILE A 235 -23.19 1.97 10.21
CA ILE A 235 -24.38 2.75 9.81
C ILE A 235 -24.33 3.08 8.33
N SER A 236 -23.19 3.52 7.79
CA SER A 236 -23.05 3.79 6.36
C SER A 236 -23.30 2.55 5.51
N LEU A 237 -22.77 1.39 5.92
CA LEU A 237 -23.04 0.10 5.28
C LEU A 237 -24.52 -0.28 5.38
N LEU A 238 -25.18 -0.02 6.52
CA LEU A 238 -26.60 -0.25 6.70
C LEU A 238 -27.44 0.66 5.79
N LEU A 239 -27.10 1.95 5.69
CA LEU A 239 -27.78 2.90 4.80
C LEU A 239 -27.68 2.48 3.33
N VAL A 240 -26.51 1.98 2.91
CA VAL A 240 -26.32 1.39 1.57
C VAL A 240 -27.18 0.13 1.39
N ARG A 241 -27.21 -0.75 2.39
CA ARG A 241 -28.01 -1.99 2.35
C ARG A 241 -29.52 -1.72 2.29
N LEU A 242 -29.99 -0.68 2.99
CA LEU A 242 -31.36 -0.21 2.96
C LEU A 242 -31.72 0.58 1.70
N LYS A 243 -30.77 0.72 0.75
CA LYS A 243 -30.91 1.52 -0.49
C LYS A 243 -31.23 3.00 -0.24
N LEU A 244 -30.96 3.50 0.97
CA LEU A 244 -31.07 4.92 1.32
C LEU A 244 -29.88 5.71 0.77
N LEU A 245 -28.72 5.05 0.65
CA LEU A 245 -27.55 5.55 -0.07
C LEU A 245 -27.27 4.66 -1.28
N SER A 246 -26.95 5.27 -2.42
CA SER A 246 -26.46 4.55 -3.60
C SER A 246 -24.96 4.29 -3.47
N ARG A 247 -24.50 3.11 -3.91
CA ARG A 247 -23.06 2.87 -4.06
C ARG A 247 -22.50 3.84 -5.09
N SER A 248 -21.30 4.35 -4.82
CA SER A 248 -20.51 5.09 -5.81
C SER A 248 -20.35 4.21 -7.05
N PHE A 249 -20.51 4.77 -8.26
CA PHE A 249 -20.38 4.09 -9.55
C PHE A 249 -21.37 2.96 -9.83
N ALA A 250 -22.51 2.91 -9.15
CA ALA A 250 -23.52 1.86 -9.37
C ALA A 250 -24.09 1.84 -10.81
N ASP A 251 -23.99 2.94 -11.54
CA ASP A 251 -24.42 3.14 -12.93
C ASP A 251 -23.30 3.02 -13.96
N TYR A 252 -22.05 2.75 -13.54
CA TYR A 252 -20.89 2.72 -14.43
C TYR A 252 -21.00 1.61 -15.49
N ASP A 253 -21.31 0.38 -15.11
CA ASP A 253 -21.38 -0.76 -16.05
C ASP A 253 -22.44 -0.53 -17.13
N GLN A 254 -23.56 0.12 -16.77
CA GLN A 254 -24.63 0.48 -17.70
C GLN A 254 -24.19 1.59 -18.67
N TRP A 255 -23.43 2.56 -18.16
CA TRP A 255 -22.85 3.62 -18.97
C TRP A 255 -21.77 3.09 -19.92
N ALA A 256 -20.89 2.20 -19.46
CA ALA A 256 -19.87 1.57 -20.30
C ALA A 256 -20.51 0.70 -21.40
N ALA A 257 -21.54 -0.09 -21.05
CA ALA A 257 -22.31 -0.88 -22.02
C ALA A 257 -23.03 -0.01 -23.07
N SER A 258 -23.39 1.24 -22.73
CA SER A 258 -24.03 2.16 -23.66
C SER A 258 -23.08 2.78 -24.70
N ARG A 259 -21.76 2.70 -24.46
CA ARG A 259 -20.71 3.22 -25.36
C ARG A 259 -20.08 2.15 -26.26
N THR A 260 -20.23 0.86 -25.93
CA THR A 260 -19.72 -0.23 -26.77
C THR A 260 -20.63 -0.34 -28.01
N PRO A 261 -20.13 -0.06 -29.23
CA PRO A 261 -20.95 -0.24 -30.42
C PRO A 261 -21.28 -1.72 -30.57
N GLU A 262 -22.55 -2.02 -30.77
CA GLU A 262 -23.11 -3.35 -30.99
C GLU A 262 -22.52 -3.96 -32.27
N SER A 263 -21.40 -4.64 -32.15
CA SER A 263 -20.78 -5.46 -33.19
C SER A 263 -20.49 -6.84 -32.63
N THR A 264 -21.55 -7.62 -32.43
CA THR A 264 -21.70 -9.00 -32.92
C THR A 264 -22.98 -9.58 -32.32
N ALA A 265 -24.08 -9.49 -33.08
CA ALA A 265 -25.25 -10.31 -32.83
C ALA A 265 -24.85 -11.80 -32.86
N PRO A 266 -25.43 -12.67 -32.02
CA PRO A 266 -25.17 -14.10 -32.09
C PRO A 266 -25.89 -14.68 -33.31
N SER A 267 -25.16 -14.99 -34.38
CA SER A 267 -25.69 -15.81 -35.47
C SER A 267 -25.94 -17.22 -34.94
N THR A 268 -27.20 -17.50 -34.68
CA THR A 268 -27.72 -18.86 -34.54
C THR A 268 -27.92 -19.40 -35.96
N GLU A 269 -27.47 -20.63 -36.20
CA GLU A 269 -27.96 -21.65 -37.13
C GLU A 269 -26.89 -22.39 -37.93
N ALA A 270 -27.20 -23.67 -38.10
CA ALA A 270 -26.33 -24.76 -38.49
C ALA A 270 -26.12 -24.87 -40.01
N GLY A 271 -24.99 -25.46 -40.38
CA GLY A 271 -25.00 -26.55 -41.36
C GLY A 271 -24.58 -26.24 -42.81
N THR A 272 -23.75 -27.17 -43.29
CA THR A 272 -23.59 -27.65 -44.68
C THR A 272 -22.44 -27.11 -45.54
N ALA A 273 -21.78 -28.10 -46.17
CA ALA A 273 -20.59 -28.07 -47.00
C ALA A 273 -20.75 -27.35 -48.35
N GLN A 274 -19.63 -26.88 -48.93
CA GLN A 274 -19.06 -27.36 -50.22
C GLN A 274 -17.97 -26.42 -50.80
N SER A 275 -16.82 -27.04 -51.14
CA SER A 275 -15.92 -26.94 -52.32
C SER A 275 -15.68 -25.65 -53.14
N SER A 276 -14.47 -25.67 -53.76
CA SER A 276 -13.92 -24.94 -54.95
C SER A 276 -13.12 -23.67 -54.64
N GLU A 277 -11.80 -23.56 -54.89
CA GLU A 277 -10.94 -23.65 -56.10
C GLU A 277 -10.69 -22.28 -56.79
N GLY A 278 -9.41 -22.01 -57.13
CA GLY A 278 -8.92 -20.99 -58.08
C GLY A 278 -8.46 -19.67 -57.42
N ALA A 279 -7.17 -19.28 -57.33
CA ALA A 279 -6.08 -19.06 -58.32
C ALA A 279 -6.00 -17.61 -58.88
N THR A 280 -4.75 -17.09 -58.93
CA THR A 280 -4.19 -15.96 -59.75
C THR A 280 -4.69 -14.54 -59.45
N GLU A 281 -3.95 -13.40 -59.48
CA GLU A 281 -2.65 -12.91 -59.99
C GLU A 281 -2.41 -11.53 -59.29
N ALA A 282 -1.22 -11.18 -58.76
CA ALA A 282 -0.09 -10.43 -59.35
C ALA A 282 -0.34 -8.93 -59.72
N SER A 283 0.63 -8.08 -59.30
CA SER A 283 0.93 -6.68 -59.72
C SER A 283 0.04 -5.58 -59.10
N GLU A 284 0.51 -4.44 -58.58
CA GLU A 284 1.55 -3.53 -59.05
C GLU A 284 2.28 -2.79 -57.91
N ALA A 285 3.54 -2.45 -58.18
CA ALA A 285 4.35 -1.50 -57.44
C ALA A 285 4.00 -0.06 -57.81
N SER A 286 4.00 0.86 -56.83
CA SER A 286 4.34 2.26 -57.10
C SER A 286 5.16 2.84 -55.95
N GLU A 287 6.31 3.40 -56.31
CA GLU A 287 7.22 4.17 -55.46
C GLU A 287 6.59 5.50 -55.02
N HIS A 288 6.71 5.86 -53.74
CA HIS A 288 6.92 7.25 -53.35
C HIS A 288 7.64 7.40 -52.00
N SER A 289 8.89 7.88 -52.11
CA SER A 289 9.75 8.70 -51.24
C SER A 289 9.60 8.74 -49.70
N PRO A 290 10.72 8.82 -48.96
CA PRO A 290 10.71 8.90 -47.50
C PRO A 290 10.32 10.32 -47.02
N PRO A 291 9.58 10.49 -45.90
CA PRO A 291 9.38 11.81 -45.33
C PRO A 291 10.64 12.25 -44.58
N ASP A 292 11.02 13.48 -44.88
CA ASP A 292 12.17 14.20 -44.36
C ASP A 292 12.25 14.25 -42.83
N ALA A 293 13.49 14.19 -42.34
CA ALA A 293 13.87 14.46 -40.97
C ALA A 293 13.56 15.92 -40.59
N ALA A 294 12.38 16.16 -40.04
CA ALA A 294 12.05 17.42 -39.38
C ALA A 294 12.79 17.51 -38.04
N SER A 295 13.72 18.46 -37.96
CA SER A 295 14.49 18.86 -36.79
C SER A 295 13.62 19.02 -35.54
N ALA A 296 13.85 18.18 -34.53
CA ALA A 296 13.26 18.33 -33.21
C ALA A 296 13.86 19.56 -32.50
N SER A 297 13.09 20.66 -32.45
CA SER A 297 13.40 21.78 -31.56
C SER A 297 13.28 21.34 -30.10
N PRO A 298 14.16 21.76 -29.18
CA PRO A 298 14.03 21.42 -27.76
C PRO A 298 12.71 22.01 -27.22
N ARG A 299 11.79 21.14 -26.81
CA ARG A 299 10.52 21.55 -26.19
C ARG A 299 10.83 22.22 -24.84
N GLY A 300 10.87 23.56 -24.84
CA GLY A 300 10.90 24.35 -23.62
C GLY A 300 9.71 24.02 -22.73
N MET A 301 9.93 23.96 -21.43
CA MET A 301 8.88 23.71 -20.42
C MET A 301 7.76 24.76 -20.60
N SER A 302 6.53 24.30 -20.87
CA SER A 302 5.42 25.23 -21.14
C SER A 302 5.20 26.15 -19.94
N ALA A 303 4.86 27.41 -20.20
CA ALA A 303 4.63 28.43 -19.16
C ALA A 303 3.64 27.96 -18.06
N LYS A 304 2.74 27.04 -18.41
CA LYS A 304 1.79 26.38 -17.50
C LYS A 304 2.49 25.60 -16.38
N TRP A 305 3.54 24.83 -16.71
CA TRP A 305 4.31 24.04 -15.76
C TRP A 305 5.19 24.92 -14.87
N VAL A 306 5.70 26.03 -15.40
CA VAL A 306 6.48 27.02 -14.62
C VAL A 306 5.61 27.67 -13.55
N VAL A 307 4.39 28.10 -13.91
CA VAL A 307 3.44 28.74 -12.99
C VAL A 307 2.99 27.75 -11.91
N LEU A 308 2.63 26.52 -12.28
CA LEU A 308 2.21 25.50 -11.33
C LEU A 308 3.35 25.10 -10.38
N ALA A 309 4.56 24.88 -10.88
CA ALA A 309 5.73 24.58 -10.06
C ALA A 309 6.06 25.73 -9.08
N GLY A 310 5.98 26.98 -9.54
CA GLY A 310 6.19 28.16 -8.69
C GLY A 310 5.17 28.27 -7.54
N VAL A 311 3.87 28.05 -7.83
CA VAL A 311 2.80 28.07 -6.82
C VAL A 311 2.98 26.95 -5.79
N LEU A 312 3.34 25.74 -6.23
CA LEU A 312 3.56 24.61 -5.34
C LEU A 312 4.75 24.82 -4.40
N VAL A 313 5.87 25.35 -4.92
CA VAL A 313 7.06 25.65 -4.10
C VAL A 313 6.77 26.75 -3.09
N ALA A 314 6.08 27.82 -3.50
CA ALA A 314 5.71 28.91 -2.61
C ALA A 314 4.73 28.47 -1.51
N ALA A 315 3.74 27.65 -1.87
CA ALA A 315 2.75 27.15 -0.91
C ALA A 315 3.36 26.11 0.05
N GLY A 316 4.26 25.25 -0.42
CA GLY A 316 5.04 24.35 0.44
C GLY A 316 5.94 25.10 1.42
N ALA A 317 6.61 26.16 0.97
CA ALA A 317 7.42 27.03 1.83
C ALA A 317 6.56 27.77 2.88
N ALA A 318 5.40 28.31 2.48
CA ALA A 318 4.46 28.95 3.39
C ALA A 318 3.90 27.97 4.43
N GLY A 319 3.55 26.76 4.00
CA GLY A 319 3.11 25.68 4.88
C GLY A 319 4.17 25.29 5.93
N ALA A 320 5.45 25.23 5.54
CA ALA A 320 6.56 24.96 6.45
C ALA A 320 6.68 26.01 7.58
N ILE A 321 6.35 27.26 7.27
CA ILE A 321 6.48 28.41 8.17
C ILE A 321 5.25 28.52 9.09
N VAL A 322 4.05 28.25 8.58
CA VAL A 322 2.79 28.44 9.32
C VAL A 322 2.46 27.27 10.24
N ALA A 323 2.73 26.04 9.79
CA ALA A 323 2.31 24.83 10.52
C ALA A 323 2.83 24.68 11.96
N PRO A 324 4.06 25.09 12.30
CA PRO A 324 4.54 25.04 13.69
C PRO A 324 3.70 25.88 14.66
N ARG A 325 3.00 26.92 14.17
CA ARG A 325 2.14 27.77 15.01
C ARG A 325 0.85 27.08 15.45
N PHE A 326 0.47 25.97 14.79
CA PHE A 326 -0.74 25.21 15.07
C PHE A 326 -0.44 23.81 15.64
N GLY A 327 0.79 23.56 16.09
CA GLY A 327 1.20 22.27 16.65
C GLY A 327 1.45 21.17 15.61
N PHE A 328 1.46 21.49 14.32
CA PHE A 328 1.84 20.56 13.26
C PHE A 328 3.37 20.53 13.07
N ILE A 329 3.91 19.34 12.79
CA ILE A 329 5.31 19.18 12.39
C ILE A 329 5.52 19.93 11.06
N ARG A 330 6.66 20.63 10.90
CA ARG A 330 6.98 21.45 9.70
C ARG A 330 6.74 20.70 8.38
N PHE A 331 7.02 19.39 8.35
CA PHE A 331 6.75 18.52 7.21
C PHE A 331 5.26 18.40 6.89
N GLY A 332 4.41 18.15 7.89
CA GLY A 332 2.95 18.15 7.73
C GLY A 332 2.44 19.51 7.23
N GLY A 333 3.12 20.59 7.61
CA GLY A 333 2.93 21.93 7.07
C GLY A 333 3.27 22.09 5.61
N VAL A 334 4.47 21.66 5.19
CA VAL A 334 4.89 21.67 3.78
C VAL A 334 3.89 20.89 2.93
N LEU A 335 3.51 19.71 3.39
CA LEU A 335 2.60 18.81 2.69
C LEU A 335 1.21 19.42 2.54
N PHE A 336 0.66 19.97 3.62
CA PHE A 336 -0.60 20.71 3.62
C PHE A 336 -0.52 21.95 2.71
N GLY A 337 0.60 22.68 2.77
CA GLY A 337 0.88 23.83 1.91
C GLY A 337 0.95 23.46 0.44
N VAL A 338 1.63 22.38 0.06
CA VAL A 338 1.67 21.86 -1.31
C VAL A 338 0.29 21.43 -1.78
N LEU A 339 -0.50 20.78 -0.91
CA LEU A 339 -1.85 20.29 -1.23
C LEU A 339 -2.83 21.45 -1.47
N VAL A 340 -2.81 22.47 -0.61
CA VAL A 340 -3.56 23.72 -0.80
C VAL A 340 -3.03 24.49 -2.01
N GLY A 341 -1.71 24.54 -2.21
CA GLY A 341 -1.06 25.15 -3.36
C GLY A 341 -1.41 24.50 -4.68
N ALA A 342 -1.61 23.17 -4.71
CA ALA A 342 -2.07 22.45 -5.88
C ALA A 342 -3.51 22.83 -6.24
N ILE A 343 -4.37 23.00 -5.23
CA ILE A 343 -5.75 23.45 -5.41
C ILE A 343 -5.77 24.88 -5.96
N VAL A 344 -5.04 25.80 -5.33
CA VAL A 344 -4.96 27.22 -5.75
C VAL A 344 -4.32 27.36 -7.13
N GLY A 345 -3.24 26.61 -7.40
CA GLY A 345 -2.54 26.60 -8.68
C GLY A 345 -3.41 26.07 -9.81
N ALA A 346 -4.17 24.99 -9.58
CA ALA A 346 -5.11 24.46 -10.55
C ALA A 346 -6.29 25.42 -10.83
N ILE A 347 -6.81 26.09 -9.78
CA ILE A 347 -7.82 27.16 -9.94
C ILE A 347 -7.24 28.32 -10.76
N ALA A 348 -6.00 28.73 -10.48
CA ALA A 348 -5.32 29.81 -11.20
C ALA A 348 -5.08 29.47 -12.67
N VAL A 349 -4.60 28.26 -12.99
CA VAL A 349 -4.41 27.79 -14.38
C VAL A 349 -5.73 27.80 -15.15
N ARG A 350 -6.83 27.42 -14.50
CA ARG A 350 -8.17 27.41 -15.09
C ARG A 350 -8.74 28.83 -15.26
N ALA A 351 -8.54 29.70 -14.27
CA ALA A 351 -8.96 31.11 -14.32
C ALA A 351 -8.16 31.92 -15.37
N LEU A 352 -6.89 31.57 -15.61
CA LEU A 352 -6.02 32.19 -16.60
C LEU A 352 -6.26 31.67 -18.03
N GLY A 353 -7.27 30.83 -18.27
CA GLY A 353 -7.59 30.31 -19.60
C GLY A 353 -6.51 29.39 -20.19
N LEU A 354 -5.58 28.89 -19.37
CA LEU A 354 -4.51 27.98 -19.76
C LEU A 354 -4.97 26.51 -19.79
N GLY A 355 -6.26 26.26 -20.05
CA GLY A 355 -6.81 24.92 -20.21
C GLY A 355 -6.18 24.13 -21.37
N PRO A 356 -6.33 22.80 -21.42
CA PRO A 356 -5.94 22.04 -22.61
C PRO A 356 -6.72 22.56 -23.83
N PRO A 357 -6.09 22.68 -25.01
CA PRO A 357 -6.84 22.91 -26.24
C PRO A 357 -7.82 21.74 -26.45
N PRO A 358 -8.96 21.96 -27.12
CA PRO A 358 -9.82 20.86 -27.54
C PRO A 358 -9.00 19.91 -28.43
N GLU A 359 -9.04 18.62 -28.13
CA GLU A 359 -8.34 17.61 -28.94
C GLU A 359 -9.09 17.44 -30.26
N ASP A 360 -8.38 17.59 -31.39
CA ASP A 360 -8.91 17.34 -32.73
C ASP A 360 -9.16 15.83 -32.89
N GLU A 361 -10.40 15.43 -33.18
CA GLU A 361 -10.89 14.04 -33.27
C GLU A 361 -10.35 13.23 -34.48
N SER A 362 -9.26 13.63 -35.14
CA SER A 362 -8.84 13.04 -36.43
C SER A 362 -7.61 12.12 -36.38
N GLY A 363 -7.27 11.53 -35.23
CA GLY A 363 -6.21 10.53 -35.13
C GLY A 363 -6.77 9.12 -34.92
N GLU A 364 -6.64 8.23 -35.90
CA GLU A 364 -6.98 6.81 -35.74
C GLU A 364 -6.25 6.22 -34.52
N PRO A 365 -6.97 5.56 -33.59
CA PRO A 365 -6.34 4.95 -32.43
C PRO A 365 -5.52 3.73 -32.85
N ALA A 366 -4.24 3.72 -32.48
CA ALA A 366 -3.38 2.55 -32.59
C ALA A 366 -4.03 1.35 -31.85
N ALA A 367 -4.18 0.24 -32.57
CA ALA A 367 -5.12 -0.85 -32.27
C ALA A 367 -4.82 -1.75 -31.06
N ASP A 368 -3.92 -1.39 -30.13
CA ASP A 368 -3.48 -2.32 -29.06
C ASP A 368 -3.30 -1.71 -27.65
N ALA A 369 -3.89 -0.55 -27.35
CA ALA A 369 -3.93 -0.03 -25.98
C ALA A 369 -5.38 -0.11 -25.43
N PRO A 370 -5.63 -0.77 -24.27
CA PRO A 370 -6.97 -0.82 -23.68
C PRO A 370 -7.42 0.62 -23.40
N THR A 371 -8.41 1.06 -24.17
CA THR A 371 -8.98 2.40 -24.16
C THR A 371 -9.58 2.73 -22.80
N GLU A 372 -9.15 3.87 -22.24
CA GLU A 372 -9.53 4.42 -20.94
C GLU A 372 -10.97 4.93 -20.91
N GLU A 373 -11.94 4.03 -21.04
CA GLU A 373 -13.37 4.38 -21.10
C GLU A 373 -13.87 5.03 -19.79
N TRP A 374 -13.26 4.69 -18.64
CA TRP A 374 -13.66 5.21 -17.31
C TRP A 374 -13.30 6.67 -17.06
N LEU A 375 -12.25 7.18 -17.71
CA LEU A 375 -11.78 8.57 -17.58
C LEU A 375 -12.76 9.60 -18.19
N ASP A 376 -13.76 9.13 -18.93
CA ASP A 376 -14.78 9.95 -19.57
C ASP A 376 -16.12 9.96 -18.83
N TYR A 377 -16.20 9.35 -17.64
CA TYR A 377 -17.45 9.30 -16.88
C TYR A 377 -17.92 10.71 -16.45
N PRO A 378 -19.07 11.21 -16.96
CA PRO A 378 -19.44 12.62 -16.85
C PRO A 378 -20.00 13.02 -15.48
N HIS A 379 -20.25 12.07 -14.58
CA HIS A 379 -20.98 12.30 -13.32
C HIS A 379 -20.10 12.34 -12.05
N ALA A 380 -18.81 12.68 -12.19
CA ALA A 380 -17.86 12.69 -11.06
C ALA A 380 -18.35 13.47 -9.82
N ARG A 381 -19.02 14.63 -9.99
CA ARG A 381 -19.53 15.42 -8.85
C ARG A 381 -20.63 14.71 -8.05
N ARG A 382 -21.48 13.93 -8.71
CA ARG A 382 -22.54 13.15 -8.07
C ARG A 382 -21.94 12.01 -7.25
N GLU A 383 -20.92 11.35 -7.80
CA GLU A 383 -20.18 10.29 -7.09
C GLU A 383 -19.49 10.85 -5.86
N VAL A 384 -18.86 12.02 -5.96
CA VAL A 384 -18.26 12.68 -4.80
C VAL A 384 -19.28 12.92 -3.67
N ILE A 385 -20.48 13.41 -3.99
CA ILE A 385 -21.52 13.63 -2.97
C ILE A 385 -21.91 12.31 -2.30
N ARG A 386 -22.05 11.23 -3.07
CA ARG A 386 -22.33 9.88 -2.53
C ARG A 386 -21.23 9.41 -1.59
N GLU A 387 -19.96 9.61 -1.95
CA GLU A 387 -18.82 9.25 -1.12
C GLU A 387 -18.74 10.08 0.18
N VAL A 388 -19.00 11.39 0.10
CA VAL A 388 -19.07 12.26 1.29
C VAL A 388 -20.20 11.85 2.22
N LEU A 389 -21.40 11.58 1.68
CA LEU A 389 -22.54 11.09 2.47
C LEU A 389 -22.25 9.74 3.11
N TYR A 390 -21.51 8.87 2.42
CA TYR A 390 -21.08 7.59 2.96
C TYR A 390 -20.08 7.76 4.13
N LEU A 391 -19.18 8.73 4.07
CA LEU A 391 -18.19 8.96 5.13
C LEU A 391 -18.70 9.78 6.31
N ALA A 392 -19.77 10.58 6.13
CA ALA A 392 -20.26 11.49 7.16
C ALA A 392 -20.62 10.80 8.49
N PRO A 393 -21.33 9.65 8.54
CA PRO A 393 -21.59 8.94 9.79
C PRO A 393 -20.32 8.46 10.48
N CYS A 394 -19.33 7.99 9.72
CA CYS A 394 -18.04 7.53 10.24
C CYS A 394 -17.28 8.67 10.95
N LEU A 395 -17.11 9.81 10.29
CA LEU A 395 -16.42 10.97 10.88
C LEU A 395 -17.20 11.58 12.04
N GLY A 396 -18.52 11.76 11.87
CA GLY A 396 -19.37 12.35 12.90
C GLY A 396 -19.39 11.51 14.18
N LEU A 397 -19.57 10.19 14.05
CA LEU A 397 -19.59 9.32 15.22
C LEU A 397 -18.21 9.09 15.83
N ALA A 398 -17.12 9.16 15.07
CA ALA A 398 -15.78 9.18 15.65
C ALA A 398 -15.57 10.39 16.59
N VAL A 399 -16.00 11.59 16.16
CA VAL A 399 -15.90 12.80 17.00
C VAL A 399 -16.81 12.70 18.23
N VAL A 400 -18.06 12.26 18.05
CA VAL A 400 -19.00 12.05 19.16
C VAL A 400 -18.48 10.99 20.12
N GLY A 401 -17.98 9.87 19.61
CA GLY A 401 -17.41 8.79 20.41
C GLY A 401 -16.20 9.25 21.23
N ALA A 402 -15.30 10.04 20.63
CA ALA A 402 -14.18 10.66 21.35
C ALA A 402 -14.67 11.57 22.48
N ALA A 403 -15.64 12.43 22.20
CA ALA A 403 -16.22 13.35 23.20
C ALA A 403 -16.93 12.62 24.34
N VAL A 404 -17.69 11.56 24.03
CA VAL A 404 -18.38 10.73 25.02
C VAL A 404 -17.38 9.95 25.89
N ALA A 405 -16.35 9.37 25.30
CA ALA A 405 -15.32 8.66 26.06
C ALA A 405 -14.50 9.60 26.97
N MET A 406 -14.34 10.87 26.57
CA MET A 406 -13.81 11.93 27.45
C MET A 406 -14.73 12.33 28.61
N GLN A 407 -15.97 11.85 28.65
CA GLN A 407 -16.87 12.05 29.79
C GLN A 407 -17.00 10.79 30.64
N ILE A 408 -17.01 9.61 30.01
CA ILE A 408 -17.34 8.32 30.64
C ILE A 408 -16.09 7.51 31.07
N GLY A 409 -14.91 7.75 30.48
CA GLY A 409 -13.71 6.91 30.57
C GLY A 409 -13.00 6.76 31.93
N GLY A 410 -13.63 7.11 33.06
CA GLY A 410 -13.12 6.89 34.41
C GLY A 410 -13.06 8.16 35.27
N PRO A 411 -12.77 8.05 36.58
CA PRO A 411 -12.63 9.22 37.45
C PRO A 411 -11.52 10.12 36.93
N TRP A 412 -11.85 11.37 36.65
CA TRP A 412 -10.92 12.35 36.09
C TRP A 412 -10.04 12.93 37.20
N SER A 413 -8.72 12.82 37.06
CA SER A 413 -7.77 13.63 37.82
C SER A 413 -7.34 14.83 36.98
N PHE A 414 -6.80 15.86 37.63
CA PHE A 414 -6.15 16.96 36.95
C PHE A 414 -4.64 16.74 36.99
N HIS A 415 -3.97 16.91 35.86
CA HIS A 415 -2.51 16.87 35.81
C HIS A 415 -1.95 18.06 36.59
N ASP A 416 -1.11 17.78 37.60
CA ASP A 416 -0.66 18.76 38.61
C ASP A 416 -0.07 20.05 38.02
N PHE A 417 0.57 19.96 36.85
CA PHE A 417 1.20 21.10 36.17
C PHE A 417 0.40 21.75 35.04
N THR A 418 -0.45 21.00 34.33
CA THR A 418 -1.09 21.49 33.08
C THR A 418 -2.57 21.77 33.26
N GLY A 419 -3.16 21.35 34.38
CA GLY A 419 -4.61 21.46 34.62
C GLY A 419 -5.45 20.65 33.63
N ALA A 420 -4.82 19.78 32.82
CA ALA A 420 -5.52 18.92 31.88
C ALA A 420 -6.26 17.80 32.63
N ARG A 421 -7.49 17.48 32.20
CA ARG A 421 -8.19 16.29 32.69
C ARG A 421 -7.49 15.04 32.16
N VAL A 422 -7.04 14.17 33.07
CA VAL A 422 -6.44 12.87 32.78
C VAL A 422 -7.31 11.80 33.42
N ALA A 423 -7.54 10.68 32.73
CA ALA A 423 -8.27 9.57 33.32
C ALA A 423 -7.41 8.92 34.41
N ALA A 424 -7.95 8.74 35.62
CA ALA A 424 -7.23 8.11 36.73
C ALA A 424 -7.03 6.59 36.52
N THR A 425 -7.74 5.99 35.56
CA THR A 425 -7.57 4.59 35.15
C THR A 425 -7.01 4.51 33.73
N PRO A 426 -5.86 3.82 33.54
CA PRO A 426 -5.30 3.60 32.21
C PRO A 426 -6.17 2.64 31.38
N VAL A 427 -6.07 2.76 30.07
CA VAL A 427 -6.80 1.91 29.11
C VAL A 427 -6.23 0.48 29.16
N PRO A 428 -7.06 -0.58 29.20
CA PRO A 428 -6.61 -1.96 29.06
C PRO A 428 -5.83 -2.18 27.77
N LEU A 429 -4.80 -3.03 27.80
CA LEU A 429 -3.86 -3.23 26.68
C LEU A 429 -4.57 -3.76 25.43
N TRP A 430 -5.49 -4.71 25.59
CA TRP A 430 -6.26 -5.24 24.46
C TRP A 430 -7.18 -4.20 23.83
N LEU A 431 -7.71 -3.27 24.63
CA LEU A 431 -8.61 -2.23 24.15
C LEU A 431 -7.82 -1.13 23.44
N ASP A 432 -6.64 -0.82 23.95
CA ASP A 432 -5.69 0.06 23.28
C ASP A 432 -5.30 -0.54 21.91
N ALA A 433 -4.99 -1.84 21.87
CA ALA A 433 -4.72 -2.58 20.64
C ALA A 433 -5.82 -2.54 19.61
N LEU A 434 -7.02 -2.85 20.05
CA LEU A 434 -8.19 -2.81 19.20
C LEU A 434 -8.40 -1.40 18.65
N SER A 435 -8.35 -0.39 19.53
CA SER A 435 -8.55 1.00 19.11
C SER A 435 -7.46 1.49 18.17
N GLY A 436 -6.22 1.06 18.38
CA GLY A 436 -5.07 1.36 17.54
C GLY A 436 -5.24 0.80 16.13
N SER A 437 -5.46 -0.51 16.00
CA SER A 437 -5.66 -1.15 14.69
C SER A 437 -6.89 -0.61 13.96
N LEU A 438 -8.00 -0.38 14.67
CA LEU A 438 -9.21 0.20 14.07
C LEU A 438 -8.99 1.63 13.59
N MET A 439 -8.32 2.46 14.39
CA MET A 439 -8.05 3.84 13.98
C MET A 439 -7.00 3.90 12.87
N GLY A 440 -6.01 3.02 12.88
CA GLY A 440 -5.09 2.83 11.77
C GLY A 440 -5.82 2.47 10.48
N TYR A 441 -6.79 1.55 10.55
CA TYR A 441 -7.65 1.21 9.41
C TYR A 441 -8.46 2.42 8.90
N LEU A 442 -9.13 3.13 9.81
CA LEU A 442 -9.99 4.27 9.47
C LEU A 442 -9.18 5.46 8.90
N ILE A 443 -8.06 5.81 9.53
CA ILE A 443 -7.21 6.94 9.09
C ILE A 443 -6.43 6.55 7.83
N GLY A 444 -5.84 5.35 7.78
CA GLY A 444 -5.09 4.86 6.63
C GLY A 444 -5.93 4.87 5.35
N GLY A 445 -7.15 4.34 5.40
CA GLY A 445 -8.09 4.44 4.29
C GLY A 445 -8.63 5.86 4.10
N GLY A 446 -8.96 6.55 5.20
CA GLY A 446 -9.58 7.88 5.19
C GLY A 446 -8.73 8.95 4.51
N VAL A 447 -7.40 8.94 4.68
CA VAL A 447 -6.51 9.91 4.02
C VAL A 447 -6.51 9.73 2.51
N VAL A 448 -6.41 8.49 2.04
CA VAL A 448 -6.46 8.19 0.60
C VAL A 448 -7.83 8.54 0.02
N TRP A 449 -8.90 8.21 0.75
CA TRP A 449 -10.26 8.52 0.33
C TRP A 449 -10.50 10.03 0.26
N ALA A 450 -9.97 10.80 1.21
CA ALA A 450 -10.05 12.26 1.17
C ALA A 450 -9.36 12.83 -0.07
N VAL A 451 -8.17 12.32 -0.44
CA VAL A 451 -7.48 12.74 -1.67
C VAL A 451 -8.24 12.32 -2.92
N ARG A 452 -8.85 11.12 -2.94
CA ARG A 452 -9.74 10.67 -4.02
C ARG A 452 -10.92 11.63 -4.21
N ILE A 453 -11.59 12.03 -3.14
CA ILE A 453 -12.70 12.99 -3.16
C ILE A 453 -12.24 14.34 -3.70
N LEU A 454 -11.15 14.89 -3.16
CA LEU A 454 -10.61 16.20 -3.57
C LEU A 454 -10.12 16.20 -5.02
N GLY A 455 -9.40 15.15 -5.43
CA GLY A 455 -8.93 14.98 -6.80
C GLY A 455 -10.10 14.87 -7.78
N SER A 456 -11.12 14.09 -7.43
CA SER A 456 -12.31 13.92 -8.29
C SER A 456 -13.09 15.23 -8.45
N LEU A 457 -13.14 16.07 -7.42
CA LEU A 457 -13.70 17.43 -7.50
C LEU A 457 -12.87 18.36 -8.38
N LEU A 458 -11.54 18.30 -8.27
CA LEU A 458 -10.63 19.22 -8.95
C LEU A 458 -10.53 18.93 -10.46
N PHE A 459 -10.36 17.66 -10.81
CA PHE A 459 -10.18 17.22 -12.19
C PHE A 459 -11.50 16.95 -12.92
N GLY A 460 -12.60 16.79 -12.18
CA GLY A 460 -13.90 16.44 -12.75
C GLY A 460 -13.94 15.04 -13.37
N LYS A 461 -12.93 14.21 -13.07
CA LYS A 461 -12.74 12.83 -13.48
C LYS A 461 -12.31 12.04 -12.24
N GLU A 462 -12.57 10.74 -12.20
CA GLU A 462 -12.16 9.91 -11.05
C GLU A 462 -10.63 9.92 -10.91
N ALA A 463 -10.16 10.32 -9.73
CA ALA A 463 -8.73 10.58 -9.53
C ALA A 463 -7.91 9.33 -9.17
N MET A 464 -8.53 8.33 -8.52
CA MET A 464 -7.79 7.23 -7.88
C MET A 464 -8.73 6.07 -7.56
N GLY A 465 -8.28 4.82 -7.71
CA GLY A 465 -9.10 3.62 -7.50
C GLY A 465 -9.41 3.29 -6.03
N LEU A 466 -10.54 2.64 -5.78
CA LEU A 466 -10.97 2.24 -4.42
C LEU A 466 -10.06 1.15 -3.81
N GLY A 467 -9.36 0.37 -4.65
CA GLY A 467 -8.40 -0.64 -4.19
C GLY A 467 -7.29 -0.06 -3.32
N ASP A 468 -6.76 1.10 -3.70
CA ASP A 468 -5.70 1.79 -2.98
C ASP A 468 -6.16 2.28 -1.59
N VAL A 469 -7.42 2.69 -1.47
CA VAL A 469 -8.05 3.07 -0.18
C VAL A 469 -8.06 1.87 0.78
N HIS A 470 -8.53 0.72 0.31
CA HIS A 470 -8.57 -0.49 1.14
C HIS A 470 -7.18 -1.05 1.44
N MET A 471 -6.23 -0.91 0.51
CA MET A 471 -4.85 -1.27 0.74
C MET A 471 -4.24 -0.43 1.87
N MET A 472 -4.40 0.89 1.86
CA MET A 472 -3.88 1.74 2.94
C MET A 472 -4.64 1.57 4.26
N ALA A 473 -5.94 1.24 4.21
CA ALA A 473 -6.67 0.83 5.41
C ALA A 473 -6.09 -0.47 6.00
N ALA A 474 -5.75 -1.45 5.17
CA ALA A 474 -5.14 -2.69 5.62
C ALA A 474 -3.71 -2.49 6.16
N VAL A 475 -2.91 -1.65 5.50
CA VAL A 475 -1.60 -1.21 6.02
C VAL A 475 -1.79 -0.58 7.39
N GLY A 476 -2.76 0.32 7.53
CA GLY A 476 -3.00 1.00 8.79
C GLY A 476 -3.52 0.09 9.91
N ALA A 477 -4.30 -0.94 9.59
CA ALA A 477 -4.71 -1.94 10.58
C ALA A 477 -3.54 -2.72 11.19
N CYS A 478 -2.45 -2.90 10.43
CA CYS A 478 -1.25 -3.61 10.86
C CYS A 478 -0.19 -2.69 11.47
N LEU A 479 -0.03 -1.50 10.89
CA LEU A 479 1.08 -0.57 11.15
C LEU A 479 0.62 0.74 11.82
N GLY A 480 -0.62 0.80 12.29
CA GLY A 480 -1.21 2.02 12.84
C GLY A 480 -1.40 3.14 11.83
N TRP A 481 -1.67 4.37 12.30
CA TRP A 481 -2.12 5.45 11.41
C TRP A 481 -0.97 6.30 10.83
N ILE A 482 0.19 6.34 11.47
CA ILE A 482 1.32 7.18 11.03
C ILE A 482 1.96 6.60 9.77
N ASP A 483 2.27 5.31 9.79
CA ASP A 483 2.95 4.61 8.71
C ASP A 483 2.20 4.65 7.36
N PRO A 484 0.88 4.35 7.25
CA PRO A 484 0.16 4.46 5.99
C PRO A 484 0.08 5.89 5.49
N VAL A 485 0.03 6.89 6.39
CA VAL A 485 0.04 8.31 5.99
C VAL A 485 1.39 8.67 5.38
N LEU A 486 2.49 8.33 6.05
CA LEU A 486 3.83 8.55 5.51
C LEU A 486 4.04 7.80 4.19
N ALA A 487 3.61 6.54 4.13
CA ALA A 487 3.73 5.70 2.94
C ALA A 487 2.95 6.27 1.76
N PHE A 488 1.72 6.75 1.98
CA PHE A 488 0.90 7.36 0.94
C PHE A 488 1.59 8.56 0.27
N PHE A 489 2.15 9.48 1.07
CA PHE A 489 2.86 10.64 0.52
C PHE A 489 4.21 10.27 -0.10
N LEU A 490 4.93 9.31 0.49
CA LEU A 490 6.17 8.79 -0.07
C LEU A 490 5.94 8.08 -1.41
N ALA A 491 4.79 7.43 -1.59
CA ALA A 491 4.43 6.70 -2.81
C ALA A 491 4.39 7.59 -4.05
N ALA A 492 4.01 8.87 -3.90
CA ALA A 492 4.06 9.84 -5.00
C ALA A 492 5.50 10.00 -5.53
N PHE A 493 6.48 10.11 -4.64
CA PHE A 493 7.90 10.21 -5.02
C PHE A 493 8.43 8.91 -5.62
N VAL A 494 8.07 7.76 -5.02
CA VAL A 494 8.46 6.44 -5.53
C VAL A 494 7.89 6.22 -6.94
N GLY A 495 6.64 6.59 -7.18
CA GLY A 495 5.99 6.48 -8.49
C GLY A 495 6.65 7.33 -9.56
N VAL A 496 6.96 8.60 -9.23
CA VAL A 496 7.70 9.51 -10.13
C VAL A 496 9.09 8.96 -10.45
N TYR A 497 9.83 8.51 -9.43
CA TYR A 497 11.16 7.95 -9.62
C TYR A 497 11.13 6.71 -10.53
N ARG A 498 10.17 5.80 -10.31
CA ARG A 498 9.96 4.61 -11.13
C ARG A 498 9.70 4.97 -12.59
N GLU A 499 8.92 6.02 -12.85
CA GLU A 499 8.59 6.47 -14.21
C GLU A 499 9.76 7.20 -14.90
N ILE A 500 10.59 7.92 -14.14
CA ILE A 500 11.83 8.46 -14.69
C ILE A 500 12.75 7.32 -15.14
N LEU A 501 12.90 6.30 -14.30
CA LEU A 501 13.74 5.14 -14.62
C LEU A 501 13.20 4.33 -15.80
N SER A 502 11.87 4.14 -15.87
CA SER A 502 11.23 3.45 -17.00
C SER A 502 11.54 4.18 -18.31
N ARG A 503 11.41 5.51 -18.35
CA ARG A 503 11.69 6.32 -19.55
C ARG A 503 13.14 6.23 -19.99
N ILE A 504 14.09 6.20 -19.05
CA ILE A 504 15.52 6.08 -19.36
C ILE A 504 15.83 4.72 -20.00
N TRP A 505 15.17 3.64 -19.56
CA TRP A 505 15.46 2.29 -20.06
C TRP A 505 14.63 1.87 -21.27
N SER A 506 13.34 2.21 -21.33
CA SER A 506 12.44 1.77 -22.41
C SER A 506 12.12 2.83 -23.45
N GLY A 507 12.53 4.09 -23.26
CA GLY A 507 12.29 5.19 -24.22
C GLY A 507 10.81 5.60 -24.40
N ALA A 508 9.86 4.86 -23.84
CA ALA A 508 8.43 5.11 -23.94
C ALA A 508 7.81 5.28 -22.54
N ALA A 509 7.01 6.33 -22.38
CA ALA A 509 6.16 6.53 -21.20
C ALA A 509 4.90 5.67 -21.33
N ARG A 510 4.52 4.95 -20.26
CA ARG A 510 3.21 4.27 -20.23
C ARG A 510 2.12 5.30 -19.97
N ARG A 511 1.04 5.26 -20.75
CA ARG A 511 -0.10 6.19 -20.64
C ARG A 511 -0.82 6.08 -19.29
N ALA A 512 -0.96 4.86 -18.79
CA ALA A 512 -1.52 4.56 -17.47
C ALA A 512 -0.49 3.79 -16.62
N MET A 513 -0.42 4.13 -15.34
CA MET A 513 0.45 3.46 -14.38
C MET A 513 -0.32 2.97 -13.16
N PRO A 514 -0.17 1.69 -12.78
CA PRO A 514 -0.72 1.19 -11.53
C PRO A 514 -0.02 1.87 -10.35
N PHE A 515 -0.81 2.43 -9.43
CA PHE A 515 -0.30 3.16 -8.28
C PHE A 515 0.02 2.24 -7.09
N GLY A 516 -0.64 1.08 -7.00
CA GLY A 516 -0.46 0.07 -5.95
C GLY A 516 1.00 -0.36 -5.74
N PRO A 517 1.81 -0.66 -6.78
CA PRO A 517 3.24 -0.95 -6.64
C PRO A 517 4.03 0.14 -5.92
N SER A 518 3.69 1.42 -6.17
CA SER A 518 4.38 2.56 -5.55
C SER A 518 3.98 2.69 -4.07
N LEU A 519 2.71 2.45 -3.75
CA LEU A 519 2.21 2.39 -2.37
C LEU A 519 2.84 1.25 -1.57
N ALA A 520 2.94 0.06 -2.18
CA ALA A 520 3.53 -1.11 -1.53
C ALA A 520 5.01 -0.88 -1.24
N ALA A 521 5.76 -0.39 -2.24
CA ALA A 521 7.17 -0.05 -2.08
C ALA A 521 7.37 1.04 -1.00
N ALA A 522 6.56 2.11 -1.02
CA ALA A 522 6.62 3.14 0.00
C ALA A 522 6.30 2.61 1.41
N THR A 523 5.33 1.69 1.54
CA THR A 523 5.02 1.05 2.82
C THR A 523 6.21 0.25 3.35
N VAL A 524 6.88 -0.53 2.49
CA VAL A 524 8.09 -1.28 2.87
C VAL A 524 9.23 -0.34 3.25
N ILE A 525 9.39 0.77 2.53
CA ILE A 525 10.39 1.80 2.85
C ILE A 525 10.08 2.47 4.19
N VAL A 526 8.82 2.77 4.51
CA VAL A 526 8.48 3.35 5.81
C VAL A 526 8.73 2.34 6.93
N LEU A 527 8.28 1.10 6.75
CA LEU A 527 8.39 0.04 7.75
C LEU A 527 9.83 -0.23 8.17
N PHE A 528 10.74 -0.37 7.20
CA PHE A 528 12.15 -0.66 7.50
C PHE A 528 13.03 0.59 7.55
N GLY A 529 12.61 1.67 6.88
CA GLY A 529 13.39 2.89 6.67
C GLY A 529 13.17 3.99 7.71
N LYS A 530 12.32 3.74 8.72
CA LYS A 530 11.95 4.69 9.77
C LYS A 530 13.13 5.46 10.40
N PRO A 531 14.26 4.83 10.77
CA PRO A 531 15.39 5.56 11.37
C PRO A 531 16.02 6.58 10.42
N TRP A 532 16.05 6.29 9.11
CA TRP A 532 16.55 7.23 8.10
C TRP A 532 15.57 8.38 7.88
N ILE A 533 14.27 8.10 7.95
CA ILE A 533 13.23 9.13 7.89
C ILE A 533 13.38 10.08 9.09
N GLU A 534 13.51 9.54 10.29
CA GLU A 534 13.74 10.31 11.52
C GLU A 534 15.02 11.15 11.47
N ASP A 535 16.14 10.53 11.10
CA ASP A 535 17.42 11.23 11.00
C ASP A 535 17.37 12.34 9.94
N GLY A 536 16.74 12.09 8.79
CA GLY A 536 16.51 13.10 7.76
C GLY A 536 15.66 14.27 8.27
N ILE A 537 14.56 13.98 8.95
CA ILE A 537 13.65 14.95 9.57
C ILE A 537 14.39 15.79 10.64
N ASN A 538 15.19 15.14 11.49
CA ASN A 538 15.94 15.79 12.56
C ASN A 538 17.05 16.70 12.03
N ARG A 539 17.80 16.25 11.01
CA ARG A 539 18.81 17.06 10.33
C ARG A 539 18.21 18.27 9.63
N TRP A 540 17.10 18.07 8.91
CA TRP A 540 16.41 19.15 8.22
C TRP A 540 15.86 20.22 9.19
N MET A 541 15.41 19.80 10.37
CA MET A 541 14.93 20.72 11.39
C MET A 541 16.03 21.31 12.28
N HIS A 542 17.31 21.03 12.01
CA HIS A 542 18.45 21.48 12.82
C HIS A 542 18.26 21.21 14.32
N ARG A 543 17.68 20.05 14.66
CA ARG A 543 17.40 19.73 16.07
C ARG A 543 18.66 19.26 16.78
N THR A 544 18.85 19.74 18.01
CA THR A 544 19.91 19.23 18.89
C THR A 544 19.61 17.78 19.31
N PRO A 545 20.60 17.01 19.77
CA PRO A 545 20.39 15.63 20.22
C PRO A 545 19.27 15.48 21.27
N GLU A 546 19.10 16.48 22.13
CA GLU A 546 18.06 16.55 23.17
C GLU A 546 16.65 16.81 22.63
N GLN A 547 16.52 17.25 21.38
CA GLN A 547 15.25 17.63 20.74
C GLN A 547 14.84 16.69 19.60
N ARG A 548 15.53 15.56 19.44
CA ARG A 548 15.27 14.61 18.34
C ARG A 548 13.80 14.16 18.35
N ILE A 549 13.20 14.18 17.17
CA ILE A 549 11.96 13.47 16.89
C ILE A 549 12.33 12.01 16.70
N GLU A 550 11.84 11.18 17.59
CA GLU A 550 11.72 9.74 17.38
C GLU A 550 10.32 9.56 16.79
N LEU A 551 10.23 8.99 15.59
CA LEU A 551 8.94 8.63 15.06
C LEU A 551 8.53 7.41 15.90
N PRO A 552 7.43 7.53 16.62
CA PRO A 552 7.02 6.50 17.57
C PRO A 552 6.53 5.25 16.85
#